data_AF-A0A920UET1-F1
#
_entry.id   AF-A0A920UET1-F1
#
_cell.length_a   1.000
_cell.length_b   1.000
_cell.length_c   1.000
_cell.angle_alpha   90.00
_cell.angle_beta   90.00
_cell.angle_gamma   90.00
#
_symmetry.space_group_name_H-M   'P 1'
#
loop_
_entity.id
_entity.type
_entity.pdbx_description
1 polymer ?
#
loop_
_entity_poly.entity_id
_entity_poly.type
_entity_poly.pdbx_seq_one_letter_code
_entity_poly.pdbx_strand_id
1 'polypeptide(L)'
;MNTPNDFGLQGGVPTHPELLDFLAGELINNGWRLKPLHKKIVMSYVYGQSANFSQTKSRLMQRMIVLAVYPRRLEAEPIRDSLLKVSGLLDTTMFGKGTLDPLMKRRSIYFQFKNAAN
;
A
#
# COMPACT_ATOMS: atom_id res chain seq x y z
N MET A 1 5.17 -11.11 -16.12
CA MET A 1 5.34 -12.04 -14.99
C MET A 1 3.99 -12.19 -14.31
N ASN A 2 3.47 -13.41 -14.15
CA ASN A 2 2.09 -13.61 -13.68
C ASN A 2 1.98 -13.90 -12.17
N THR A 3 3.11 -14.08 -11.49
CA THR A 3 3.19 -14.44 -10.07
C THR A 3 4.30 -13.66 -9.34
N PRO A 4 4.16 -12.34 -9.13
CA PRO A 4 5.21 -11.52 -8.51
C PRO A 4 5.56 -11.89 -7.07
N ASN A 5 4.74 -12.71 -6.40
CA ASN A 5 4.99 -13.19 -5.05
C ASN A 5 5.58 -14.61 -5.01
N ASP A 6 5.75 -15.28 -6.16
CA ASP A 6 6.33 -16.62 -6.25
C ASP A 6 7.69 -16.55 -6.94
N PHE A 7 8.74 -16.70 -6.14
CA PHE A 7 10.13 -16.73 -6.58
C PHE A 7 10.69 -18.16 -6.66
N GLY A 8 9.83 -19.19 -6.54
CA GLY A 8 10.20 -20.60 -6.65
C GLY A 8 10.19 -21.12 -8.09
N LEU A 9 10.49 -22.41 -8.26
CA LEU A 9 10.53 -23.08 -9.57
C LEU A 9 9.16 -23.14 -10.28
N GLN A 10 8.06 -22.94 -9.54
CA GLN A 10 6.70 -22.85 -10.09
C GLN A 10 6.29 -21.41 -10.42
N GLY A 11 7.10 -20.42 -10.04
CA GLY A 11 6.90 -19.02 -10.37
C GLY A 11 7.16 -18.72 -11.85
N GLY A 12 6.47 -17.72 -12.39
CA GLY A 12 6.76 -17.25 -13.75
C GLY A 12 8.13 -16.56 -13.80
N VAL A 13 8.84 -16.71 -14.93
CA VAL A 13 10.17 -16.12 -15.14
C VAL A 13 10.15 -14.61 -14.82
N PRO A 14 11.07 -14.13 -13.97
CA PRO A 14 11.19 -12.72 -13.66
C PRO A 14 11.42 -11.89 -14.93
N THR A 15 10.84 -10.70 -14.99
CA THR A 15 11.05 -9.80 -16.15
C THR A 15 12.46 -9.22 -16.20
N HIS A 16 13.14 -9.12 -15.05
CA HIS A 16 14.48 -8.54 -14.93
C HIS A 16 15.34 -9.42 -14.00
N PRO A 17 15.81 -10.59 -14.48
CA PRO A 17 16.58 -11.52 -13.65
C PRO A 17 17.91 -10.91 -13.17
N GLU A 18 18.61 -10.16 -14.02
CA GLU A 18 19.88 -9.50 -13.68
C GLU A 18 19.75 -8.52 -12.50
N LEU A 19 18.59 -7.86 -12.37
CA LEU A 19 18.31 -6.98 -11.23
C LEU A 19 18.19 -7.79 -9.93
N LEU A 20 17.58 -8.97 -9.98
CA LEU A 20 17.47 -9.84 -8.82
C LEU A 20 18.84 -10.37 -8.41
N ASP A 21 19.68 -10.74 -9.37
CA ASP A 21 21.07 -11.18 -9.10
C ASP A 21 21.89 -10.06 -8.45
N PHE A 22 21.75 -8.82 -8.95
CA PHE A 22 22.39 -7.65 -8.33
C PHE A 22 21.92 -7.43 -6.88
N LEU A 23 20.62 -7.50 -6.63
CA LEU A 23 20.06 -7.31 -5.28
C LEU A 23 20.45 -8.46 -4.33
N ALA A 24 20.55 -9.68 -4.84
CA ALA A 24 21.05 -10.84 -4.09
C ALA A 24 22.53 -10.65 -3.72
N GLY A 25 23.36 -10.20 -4.66
CA GLY A 25 24.75 -9.85 -4.39
C GLY A 25 24.90 -8.75 -3.33
N GLU A 26 24.08 -7.70 -3.42
CA GLU A 26 24.03 -6.64 -2.39
C GLU A 26 23.63 -7.17 -1.01
N LEU A 27 22.69 -8.12 -0.95
CA LEU A 27 22.28 -8.72 0.33
C LEU A 27 23.44 -9.50 0.97
N ILE A 28 24.15 -10.31 0.17
CA ILE A 28 25.30 -11.09 0.63
C ILE A 28 26.43 -10.15 1.09
N ASN A 29 26.76 -9.13 0.28
CA ASN A 29 27.83 -8.17 0.59
C ASN A 29 27.55 -7.35 1.86
N ASN A 30 26.27 -7.11 2.18
CA ASN A 30 25.86 -6.42 3.41
C ASN A 30 25.65 -7.37 4.60
N GLY A 31 26.11 -8.63 4.51
CA GLY A 31 26.03 -9.61 5.59
C GLY A 31 24.60 -10.03 5.92
N TRP A 32 23.76 -10.22 4.89
CA TRP A 32 22.36 -10.63 5.02
C TRP A 32 21.46 -9.63 5.76
N ARG A 33 21.91 -8.39 5.88
CA ARG A 33 21.13 -7.31 6.50
C ARG A 33 20.12 -6.73 5.51
N LEU A 34 18.84 -6.78 5.84
CA LEU A 34 17.77 -6.26 4.99
C LEU A 34 17.68 -4.73 4.96
N LYS A 35 18.00 -4.05 6.07
CA LYS A 35 17.82 -2.59 6.18
C LYS A 35 18.59 -1.78 5.13
N PRO A 36 19.88 -2.07 4.84
CA PRO A 36 20.60 -1.44 3.74
C PRO A 36 19.97 -1.70 2.37
N LEU A 37 19.54 -2.94 2.10
CA LEU A 37 18.89 -3.33 0.86
C LEU A 37 17.58 -2.55 0.66
N HIS A 38 16.71 -2.52 1.68
CA HIS A 38 15.48 -1.74 1.66
C HIS A 38 15.74 -0.26 1.41
N LYS A 39 16.76 0.33 2.07
CA LYS A 39 17.15 1.72 1.82
C LYS A 39 17.56 1.92 0.35
N LYS A 40 18.34 1.02 -0.23
CA LYS A 40 18.75 1.10 -1.65
C LYS A 40 17.53 1.07 -2.58
N ILE A 41 16.58 0.16 -2.33
CA ILE A 41 15.35 0.04 -3.13
C ILE A 41 14.50 1.32 -3.01
N VAL A 42 14.22 1.78 -1.79
CA VAL A 42 13.36 2.96 -1.54
C VAL A 42 13.99 4.25 -2.07
N MET A 43 15.33 4.35 -2.06
CA MET A 43 16.06 5.50 -2.60
C MET A 43 16.34 5.39 -4.11
N SER A 44 15.89 4.31 -4.77
CA SER A 44 16.06 4.16 -6.21
C SER A 44 15.14 5.13 -6.97
N TYR A 45 15.62 5.61 -8.13
CA TYR A 45 14.82 6.47 -9.00
C TYR A 45 13.50 5.81 -9.40
N VAL A 46 13.50 4.48 -9.61
CA VAL A 46 12.31 3.72 -10.01
C VAL A 46 11.25 3.70 -8.90
N TYR A 47 11.65 3.56 -7.62
CA TYR A 47 10.72 3.60 -6.50
C TYR A 47 10.05 4.97 -6.33
N GLY A 48 10.79 6.05 -6.61
CA GLY A 48 10.30 7.43 -6.55
C GLY A 48 9.48 7.88 -7.76
N GLN A 49 9.32 7.05 -8.80
CA GLN A 49 8.54 7.44 -9.98
C GLN A 49 7.06 7.60 -9.62
N SER A 50 6.50 8.78 -9.92
CA SER A 50 5.07 9.05 -9.70
C SER A 50 4.21 8.19 -10.63
N ALA A 51 3.33 7.38 -10.05
CA ALA A 51 2.30 6.63 -10.76
C ALA A 51 1.09 7.52 -11.10
N ASN A 52 1.31 8.64 -11.79
CA ASN A 52 0.20 9.48 -12.26
C ASN A 52 -0.68 8.69 -13.23
N PHE A 53 -1.96 8.55 -12.88
CA PHE A 53 -2.94 7.84 -13.69
C PHE A 53 -3.05 8.49 -15.07
N SER A 54 -2.89 7.70 -16.12
CA SER A 54 -3.12 8.09 -17.51
C SER A 54 -3.80 6.92 -18.20
N GLN A 55 -4.86 7.18 -18.97
CA GLN A 55 -5.64 6.15 -19.64
C GLN A 55 -4.77 5.28 -20.56
N THR A 56 -3.76 5.88 -21.20
CA THR A 56 -2.76 5.20 -22.04
C THR A 56 -1.82 4.34 -21.20
N LYS A 57 -1.39 4.84 -20.03
CA LYS A 57 -0.58 4.06 -19.08
C LYS A 57 -1.34 2.88 -18.51
N SER A 58 -2.63 3.00 -18.21
CA SER A 58 -3.45 1.91 -17.65
C SER A 58 -3.46 0.65 -18.53
N ARG A 59 -3.46 0.81 -19.86
CA ARG A 59 -3.47 -0.33 -20.80
C ARG A 59 -2.09 -1.00 -20.89
N LEU A 60 -1.01 -0.22 -20.80
CA LEU A 60 0.36 -0.72 -20.68
C LEU A 60 0.65 -1.31 -19.29
N MET A 61 0.02 -0.79 -18.24
CA MET A 61 0.19 -1.19 -16.84
C MET A 61 -0.32 -2.61 -16.56
N GLN A 62 -1.31 -3.09 -17.33
CA GLN A 62 -1.70 -4.50 -17.34
C GLN A 62 -0.59 -5.44 -17.82
N ARG A 63 0.39 -4.94 -18.59
CA ARG A 63 1.55 -5.70 -19.11
C ARG A 63 2.85 -5.40 -18.37
N MET A 64 3.03 -4.19 -17.85
CA MET A 64 4.21 -3.74 -17.12
C MET A 64 3.91 -3.61 -15.62
N ILE A 65 4.38 -4.58 -14.85
CA ILE A 65 4.33 -4.65 -13.38
C ILE A 65 5.12 -3.51 -12.71
N VAL A 66 5.96 -2.80 -13.48
CA VAL A 66 6.94 -1.83 -12.98
C VAL A 66 6.31 -0.56 -12.41
N LEU A 67 5.06 -0.23 -12.74
CA LEU A 67 4.47 1.06 -12.37
C LEU A 67 3.03 1.01 -11.84
N ALA A 68 2.57 -0.15 -11.36
CA ALA A 68 1.18 -0.33 -10.96
C ALA A 68 0.97 -0.01 -9.47
N VAL A 69 0.87 1.28 -9.13
CA VAL A 69 0.05 1.64 -7.97
C VAL A 69 -1.39 1.33 -8.37
N TYR A 70 -1.85 0.12 -8.05
CA TYR A 70 -3.27 -0.19 -8.22
C TYR A 70 -4.07 0.72 -7.29
N PRO A 71 -5.08 1.44 -7.79
CA PRO A 71 -5.97 2.19 -6.92
C PRO A 71 -6.61 1.18 -5.96
N ARG A 72 -6.27 1.28 -4.68
CA ARG A 72 -6.92 0.48 -3.64
C ARG A 72 -8.25 1.14 -3.32
N ARG A 73 -9.29 0.33 -3.19
CA ARG A 73 -10.57 0.80 -2.69
C ARG A 73 -10.34 1.36 -1.29
N LEU A 74 -10.74 2.61 -1.06
CA LEU A 74 -10.76 3.18 0.27
C LEU A 74 -11.96 2.62 1.03
N GLU A 75 -11.75 2.34 2.32
CA GLU A 75 -12.84 2.04 3.24
C GLU A 75 -13.75 3.27 3.44
N ALA A 76 -14.95 3.07 3.98
CA ALA A 76 -15.93 4.14 4.12
C ALA A 76 -15.49 5.23 5.12
N GLU A 77 -14.70 4.85 6.11
CA GLU A 77 -14.22 5.68 7.22
C GLU A 77 -13.32 6.83 6.72
N PRO A 78 -12.23 6.59 5.96
CA PRO A 78 -11.44 7.65 5.35
C PRO A 78 -12.26 8.62 4.49
N ILE A 79 -13.27 8.11 3.78
CA ILE A 79 -14.11 8.91 2.87
C ILE A 79 -14.97 9.89 3.69
N ARG A 80 -15.67 9.38 4.72
CA ARG A 80 -16.48 10.20 5.63
C ARG A 80 -15.64 11.24 6.38
N ASP A 81 -14.52 10.81 6.96
CA ASP A 81 -13.65 11.68 7.74
C ASP A 81 -13.05 12.80 6.85
N SER A 82 -12.74 12.49 5.58
CA SER A 82 -12.30 13.49 4.60
C SER A 82 -13.40 14.52 4.29
N LEU A 83 -14.65 14.08 4.15
CA LEU A 83 -15.79 14.97 3.92
C LEU A 83 -16.05 15.89 5.13
N LEU A 84 -15.99 15.34 6.35
CA LEU A 84 -16.08 16.13 7.59
C LEU A 84 -14.93 17.12 7.73
N LYS A 85 -13.72 16.74 7.29
CA LYS A 85 -12.55 17.61 7.32
C LYS A 85 -12.69 18.79 6.36
N VAL A 86 -13.09 18.54 5.11
CA VAL A 86 -13.24 19.57 4.08
C VAL A 86 -14.38 20.53 4.40
N SER A 87 -15.46 20.02 5.00
CA SER A 87 -16.59 20.86 5.47
C SER A 87 -16.30 21.66 6.74
N GLY A 88 -15.14 21.46 7.39
CA GLY A 88 -14.78 22.13 8.64
C GLY A 88 -15.58 21.65 9.86
N LEU A 89 -16.37 20.58 9.71
CA LEU A 89 -17.20 20.03 10.77
C LEU A 89 -16.46 19.01 11.64
N LEU A 90 -15.30 18.52 11.20
CA LEU A 90 -14.56 17.47 11.91
C LEU A 90 -14.09 17.92 13.29
N ASP A 91 -14.60 17.25 14.32
CA ASP A 91 -14.09 17.33 15.68
C ASP A 91 -12.84 16.44 15.81
N THR A 92 -11.69 17.06 16.10
CA THR A 92 -10.38 16.41 16.24
C THR A 92 -10.03 16.03 17.68
N THR A 93 -10.95 16.22 18.64
CA THR A 93 -10.73 15.82 20.03
C THR A 93 -10.34 14.34 20.11
N MET A 94 -9.22 14.08 20.77
CA MET A 94 -8.72 12.72 20.95
C MET A 94 -9.48 12.04 22.09
N PHE A 95 -9.62 10.72 21.97
CA PHE A 95 -10.29 9.85 22.93
C PHE A 95 -11.81 10.08 23.06
N GLY A 96 -12.46 9.16 23.77
CA GLY A 96 -13.90 9.14 23.96
C GLY A 96 -14.50 7.80 23.54
N LYS A 97 -15.76 7.60 23.91
CA LYS A 97 -16.52 6.41 23.50
C LYS A 97 -16.86 6.55 22.01
N GLY A 98 -16.73 5.47 21.26
CA GLY A 98 -17.36 5.38 19.95
C GLY A 98 -18.87 5.53 20.10
N THR A 99 -19.51 6.16 19.12
CA THR A 99 -20.97 6.34 19.08
C THR A 99 -21.55 5.84 17.75
N LEU A 100 -22.70 5.17 17.81
CA LEU A 100 -23.42 4.67 16.62
C LEU A 100 -24.25 5.76 15.90
N ASP A 101 -24.25 6.98 16.45
CA ASP A 101 -24.92 8.14 15.86
C ASP A 101 -24.30 8.51 14.50
N PRO A 102 -25.07 8.46 13.40
CA PRO A 102 -24.60 8.83 12.08
C PRO A 102 -24.23 10.32 11.96
N LEU A 103 -24.79 11.19 12.82
CA LEU A 103 -24.54 12.64 12.82
C LEU A 103 -23.29 13.04 13.60
N MET A 104 -22.59 12.07 14.22
CA MET A 104 -21.37 12.33 14.95
C MET A 104 -20.32 12.97 14.05
N LYS A 105 -19.68 14.03 14.55
CA LYS A 105 -18.67 14.82 13.83
C LYS A 105 -17.23 14.43 14.13
N ARG A 106 -17.03 13.45 15.01
CA ARG A 106 -15.71 12.92 15.37
C ARG A 106 -15.24 11.89 14.36
N ARG A 107 -13.92 11.67 14.31
CA ARG A 107 -13.33 10.60 13.49
C ARG A 107 -13.97 9.25 13.81
N SER A 108 -14.20 8.49 12.75
CA SER A 108 -14.75 7.14 12.86
C SER A 108 -13.78 6.21 13.61
N ILE A 109 -14.31 5.47 14.59
CA ILE A 109 -13.54 4.53 15.42
C ILE A 109 -14.16 3.15 15.24
N TYR A 110 -13.34 2.12 15.07
CA TYR A 110 -13.82 0.75 15.08
C TYR A 110 -14.41 0.40 16.45
N PHE A 111 -15.63 -0.11 16.46
CA PHE A 111 -16.21 -0.75 17.63
C PHE A 111 -15.68 -2.17 17.76
N GLN A 112 -15.24 -2.55 18.96
CA GLN A 112 -15.08 -3.95 19.28
C GLN A 112 -16.45 -4.52 19.60
N PHE A 113 -17.01 -5.28 18.67
CA PHE A 113 -18.16 -6.15 18.97
C PHE A 113 -17.62 -7.39 19.68
N LYS A 114 -18.01 -7.57 20.96
CA LYS A 114 -17.80 -8.86 21.63
C LYS A 114 -18.84 -9.81 21.07
N ASN A 115 -18.42 -10.72 20.21
CA ASN A 115 -19.26 -11.84 19.80
C ASN A 115 -19.59 -12.63 21.08
N ALA A 116 -20.84 -12.58 21.53
CA ALA A 116 -21.33 -13.49 22.54
C ALA A 116 -21.34 -14.88 21.89
N ALA A 117 -20.39 -15.72 22.28
CA ALA A 117 -20.46 -17.15 22.00
C ALA A 117 -21.72 -17.69 22.68
N ASN A 118 -22.65 -18.18 21.87
CA ASN A 118 -23.65 -19.15 22.29
C ASN A 118 -23.03 -20.54 22.22
#